data_AF-A0A520HSE6-F1
#
_entry.id   AF-A0A520HSE6-F1
#
_cell.length_a   1.000
_cell.length_b   1.000
_cell.length_c   1.000
_cell.angle_alpha   90.00
_cell.angle_beta   90.00
_cell.angle_gamma   90.00
#
_symmetry.space_group_name_H-M   'P 1'
#
loop_
_entity.id
_entity.type
_entity.pdbx_description
1 polymer ?
#
loop_
_entity_poly.entity_id
_entity_poly.type
_entity_poly.pdbx_seq_one_letter_code
_entity_poly.pdbx_strand_id
1 'polypeptide(L)'
;KWAAAFPQNYRNLSTPAEAAEDIQRIAALGDADARGVRLVPGEAGADPQLKIYKLGGALPLSDAVPVLENFGFRVIGELPTRLRDDSVPFVHDFVLEANDAAQQSDAPVLEGAIAAVLEGAAENDAFNRLIVELGMRPEAIVLFRAWFRYLRQAGLPYGLTTVVDALRRAPKVAAALIARFTAVHHPEHPGNAIEADQAIEAGLDAVTAIDDDRILRAYRNLIAATLRTNAFTPAASEALAFKLDSHLIPGLPAPVPWREVWVYSPRIEGIHLRAGPVARGGLRWSDRRDDFRTEILGLMKAQRVKNAVIVPTGAKGGFYPKQLPAPSNRDAWLAEGTESYRIFIRTLLSITDNIVEGK
;
A
#
# COMPACT_ATOMS: atom_id res chain seq x y z
N LYS A 1 17.02 -35.13 -10.63
CA LYS A 1 17.69 -34.07 -9.84
C LYS A 1 17.14 -34.00 -8.41
N TRP A 2 15.85 -33.73 -8.22
CA TRP A 2 15.31 -33.38 -6.89
C TRP A 2 14.89 -34.54 -5.97
N ALA A 3 14.75 -35.77 -6.46
CA ALA A 3 14.23 -36.89 -5.64
C ALA A 3 15.07 -37.17 -4.38
N ALA A 4 16.40 -36.99 -4.44
CA ALA A 4 17.29 -37.13 -3.29
C ALA A 4 17.42 -35.86 -2.44
N ALA A 5 16.86 -34.74 -2.93
CA ALA A 5 16.94 -33.44 -2.26
C ALA A 5 15.93 -33.33 -1.11
N PHE A 6 14.79 -34.02 -1.20
CA PHE A 6 13.77 -34.01 -0.15
C PHE A 6 14.13 -34.92 1.03
N PRO A 7 14.18 -34.40 2.26
CA PRO A 7 14.47 -35.19 3.45
C PRO A 7 13.35 -36.19 3.76
N GLN A 8 13.65 -37.16 4.64
CA GLN A 8 12.73 -38.26 4.93
C GLN A 8 11.42 -37.79 5.58
N ASN A 9 11.48 -36.78 6.47
CA ASN A 9 10.31 -36.22 7.12
C ASN A 9 9.31 -35.65 6.11
N TYR A 10 9.78 -34.91 5.09
CA TYR A 10 8.93 -34.40 4.02
C TYR A 10 8.31 -35.55 3.21
N ARG A 11 9.12 -36.54 2.81
CA ARG A 11 8.65 -37.71 2.03
C ARG A 11 7.60 -38.56 2.76
N ASN A 12 7.54 -38.48 4.09
CA ASN A 12 6.54 -39.17 4.89
C ASN A 12 5.20 -38.42 4.96
N LEU A 13 5.20 -37.10 4.71
CA LEU A 13 4.04 -36.22 4.89
C LEU A 13 3.46 -35.69 3.57
N SER A 14 4.25 -35.71 2.49
CA SER A 14 3.86 -35.14 1.20
C SER A 14 3.85 -36.18 0.09
N THR A 15 2.95 -36.00 -0.87
CA THR A 15 2.84 -36.89 -2.03
C THR A 15 3.89 -36.54 -3.10
N PRO A 16 4.18 -37.45 -4.05
CA PRO A 16 5.06 -37.12 -5.18
C PRO A 16 4.52 -35.97 -6.07
N ALA A 17 3.20 -35.84 -6.20
CA ALA A 17 2.58 -34.74 -6.94
C ALA A 17 2.81 -33.40 -6.23
N GLU A 18 2.63 -33.38 -4.91
CA GLU A 18 2.90 -32.20 -4.07
C GLU A 18 4.37 -31.79 -4.11
N ALA A 19 5.28 -32.76 -4.10
CA ALA A 19 6.71 -32.52 -4.27
C ALA A 19 7.05 -31.93 -5.65
N ALA A 20 6.34 -32.33 -6.71
CA ALA A 20 6.54 -31.79 -8.05
C ALA A 20 6.12 -30.31 -8.14
N GLU A 21 4.99 -29.95 -7.52
CA GLU A 21 4.55 -28.56 -7.41
C GLU A 21 5.54 -27.71 -6.59
N ASP A 22 6.02 -28.23 -5.46
CA ASP A 22 7.03 -27.55 -4.64
C ASP A 22 8.32 -27.29 -5.43
N ILE A 23 8.77 -28.25 -6.25
CA ILE A 23 9.93 -28.07 -7.14
C ILE A 23 9.68 -26.95 -8.16
N GLN A 24 8.51 -26.88 -8.77
CA GLN A 24 8.20 -25.84 -9.76
C GLN A 24 8.24 -24.44 -9.13
N ARG A 25 7.65 -24.29 -7.93
CA ARG A 25 7.66 -23.02 -7.19
C ARG A 25 9.08 -22.61 -6.80
N ILE A 26 9.91 -23.55 -6.33
CA ILE A 26 11.32 -23.28 -6.02
C ILE A 26 12.12 -22.90 -7.27
N ALA A 27 11.90 -23.59 -8.39
CA ALA A 27 12.62 -23.33 -9.64
C ALA A 27 12.27 -21.98 -10.27
N ALA A 28 11.11 -21.41 -9.93
CA ALA A 28 10.69 -20.08 -10.37
C ALA A 28 11.34 -18.93 -9.58
N LEU A 29 12.02 -19.21 -8.46
CA LEU A 29 12.69 -18.19 -7.65
C LEU A 29 13.95 -17.69 -8.36
N GLY A 30 14.04 -16.38 -8.57
CA GLY A 30 15.18 -15.75 -9.23
C GLY A 30 16.42 -15.66 -8.35
N ASP A 31 16.25 -15.39 -7.06
CA ASP A 31 17.33 -15.16 -6.10
C ASP A 31 16.89 -15.45 -4.64
N ALA A 32 17.72 -15.06 -3.66
CA ALA A 32 17.47 -15.26 -2.23
C ALA A 32 16.45 -14.28 -1.63
N ASP A 33 16.12 -13.18 -2.33
CA ASP A 33 15.15 -12.20 -1.89
C ASP A 33 13.74 -12.55 -2.38
N ALA A 34 13.64 -13.23 -3.53
CA ALA A 34 12.39 -13.76 -4.07
C ALA A 34 11.64 -14.70 -3.10
N ARG A 35 10.31 -14.64 -3.11
CA ARG A 35 9.42 -15.47 -2.30
C ARG A 35 8.36 -16.11 -3.19
N GLY A 36 8.30 -17.44 -3.12
CA GLY A 36 7.16 -18.17 -3.67
C GLY A 36 6.12 -18.35 -2.57
N VAL A 37 4.84 -18.22 -2.91
CA VAL A 37 3.74 -18.56 -2.01
C VAL A 37 2.80 -19.50 -2.73
N ARG A 38 2.28 -20.51 -2.03
CA ARG A 38 1.22 -21.38 -2.52
C ARG A 38 0.17 -21.63 -1.44
N LEU A 39 -1.10 -21.37 -1.74
CA LEU A 39 -2.20 -21.74 -0.88
C LEU A 39 -2.69 -23.14 -1.26
N VAL A 40 -2.71 -24.04 -0.29
CA VAL A 40 -3.22 -25.40 -0.44
C VAL A 40 -4.49 -25.50 0.39
N PRO A 41 -5.67 -25.59 -0.26
CA PRO A 41 -6.92 -25.70 0.47
C PRO A 41 -6.94 -27.00 1.28
N GLY A 42 -7.50 -26.93 2.49
CA GLY A 42 -7.74 -28.13 3.29
C GLY A 42 -8.82 -29.00 2.66
N GLU A 43 -8.69 -30.32 2.78
CA GLU A 43 -9.80 -31.23 2.52
C GLU A 43 -10.93 -30.98 3.54
N ALA A 44 -12.12 -31.56 3.32
CA ALA A 44 -13.27 -31.36 4.20
C ALA A 44 -12.92 -31.69 5.66
N GLY A 45 -12.92 -30.67 6.53
CA GLY A 45 -12.60 -30.78 7.95
C GLY A 45 -11.11 -30.70 8.31
N ALA A 46 -10.23 -30.45 7.33
CA ALA A 46 -8.80 -30.19 7.55
C ALA A 46 -8.48 -28.70 7.44
N ASP A 47 -7.49 -28.28 8.21
CA ASP A 47 -6.96 -26.92 8.16
C ASP A 47 -6.22 -26.67 6.83
N PRO A 48 -6.43 -25.50 6.18
CA PRO A 48 -5.68 -25.15 4.99
C PRO A 48 -4.19 -24.96 5.30
N GLN A 49 -3.37 -25.20 4.28
CA GLN A 49 -1.93 -25.00 4.35
C GLN A 49 -1.51 -23.83 3.47
N LEU A 50 -0.50 -23.09 3.92
CA LEU A 50 0.16 -22.08 3.11
C LEU A 50 1.65 -22.37 3.09
N LYS A 51 2.19 -22.55 1.89
CA LYS A 51 3.59 -22.85 1.67
C LYS A 51 4.34 -21.60 1.24
N ILE A 52 5.46 -21.31 1.90
CA ILE A 52 6.40 -20.26 1.51
C ILE A 52 7.70 -20.90 1.05
N TYR A 53 8.18 -20.48 -0.11
CA TYR A 53 9.40 -20.97 -0.74
C TYR A 53 10.47 -19.87 -0.72
N LYS A 54 11.69 -20.23 -0.34
CA LYS A 54 12.83 -19.31 -0.25
C LYS A 54 14.14 -20.02 -0.59
N LEU A 55 15.07 -19.28 -1.19
CA LEU A 55 16.47 -19.69 -1.38
C LEU A 55 17.39 -19.08 -0.32
N GLY A 56 18.56 -19.68 -0.11
CA GLY A 56 19.61 -19.09 0.72
C GLY A 56 19.37 -19.16 2.23
N GLY A 57 18.46 -20.04 2.69
CA GLY A 57 18.22 -20.29 4.11
C GLY A 57 16.76 -20.15 4.55
N ALA A 58 16.53 -20.46 5.82
CA ALA A 58 15.20 -20.41 6.42
C ALA A 58 14.65 -18.96 6.44
N LEU A 59 13.33 -18.85 6.36
CA LEU A 59 12.57 -17.65 6.69
C LEU A 59 12.29 -17.64 8.20
N PRO A 60 12.70 -16.61 8.96
CA PRO A 60 12.36 -16.50 10.37
C PRO A 60 10.85 -16.39 10.58
N LEU A 61 10.33 -17.07 11.61
CA LEU A 61 8.91 -16.96 12.00
C LEU A 61 8.52 -15.53 12.38
N SER A 62 9.43 -14.76 12.96
CA SER A 62 9.25 -13.33 13.27
C SER A 62 8.98 -12.47 12.04
N ASP A 63 9.36 -12.96 10.86
CA ASP A 63 9.21 -12.24 9.59
C ASP A 63 7.95 -12.72 8.86
N ALA A 64 7.66 -14.04 8.91
CA ALA A 64 6.54 -14.65 8.22
C ALA A 64 5.18 -14.47 8.94
N VAL A 65 5.13 -14.77 10.24
CA VAL A 65 3.87 -14.81 11.00
C VAL A 65 3.16 -13.46 11.01
N PRO A 66 3.83 -12.32 11.25
CA PRO A 66 3.17 -11.02 11.21
C PRO A 66 2.57 -10.67 9.85
N VAL A 67 3.17 -11.17 8.75
CA VAL A 67 2.58 -11.01 7.41
C VAL A 67 1.26 -11.77 7.34
N LEU A 68 1.27 -13.06 7.67
CA LEU A 68 0.07 -13.90 7.62
C LEU A 68 -1.06 -13.34 8.51
N GLU A 69 -0.73 -12.87 9.72
CA GLU A 69 -1.71 -12.24 10.62
C GLU A 69 -2.30 -10.94 10.06
N ASN A 70 -1.51 -10.12 9.36
CA ASN A 70 -2.00 -8.91 8.73
C ASN A 70 -2.92 -9.17 7.52
N PHE A 71 -2.80 -10.35 6.88
CA PHE A 71 -3.78 -10.85 5.90
C PHE A 71 -5.02 -11.47 6.55
N GLY A 72 -5.07 -11.59 7.87
CA GLY A 72 -6.21 -12.17 8.60
C GLY A 72 -6.12 -13.67 8.82
N PHE A 73 -4.94 -14.29 8.62
CA PHE A 73 -4.72 -15.69 8.96
C PHE A 73 -4.35 -15.86 10.43
N ARG A 74 -4.77 -16.98 11.00
CA ARG A 74 -4.26 -17.46 12.28
C ARG A 74 -3.36 -18.66 12.05
N VAL A 75 -2.10 -18.53 12.42
CA VAL A 75 -1.09 -19.59 12.24
C VAL A 75 -1.18 -20.57 13.42
N ILE A 76 -1.44 -21.84 13.13
CA ILE A 76 -1.48 -22.93 14.12
C ILE A 76 -0.08 -23.50 14.34
N GLY A 77 0.68 -23.66 13.27
CA GLY A 77 2.03 -24.22 13.32
C GLY A 77 2.77 -24.09 12.00
N GLU A 78 4.03 -24.45 12.02
CA GLU A 78 4.93 -24.43 10.87
C GLU A 78 5.77 -25.71 10.84
N LEU A 79 5.95 -26.27 9.64
CA LEU A 79 6.93 -27.33 9.36
C LEU A 79 7.96 -26.84 8.32
N PRO A 80 9.15 -26.37 8.74
CA PRO A 80 10.20 -26.00 7.81
C PRO A 80 10.92 -27.24 7.26
N THR A 81 11.05 -27.30 5.94
CA THR A 81 11.78 -28.35 5.23
C THR A 81 12.94 -27.75 4.45
N ARG A 82 14.16 -28.08 4.87
CA ARG A 82 15.38 -27.79 4.11
C ARG A 82 15.61 -28.85 3.04
N LEU A 83 15.72 -28.43 1.78
CA LEU A 83 16.10 -29.30 0.68
C LEU A 83 17.63 -29.37 0.54
N ARG A 84 18.13 -30.52 0.09
CA ARG A 84 19.56 -30.75 -0.19
C ARG A 84 19.87 -30.38 -1.63
N ASP A 85 20.10 -29.09 -1.86
CA ASP A 85 20.58 -28.52 -3.13
C ASP A 85 21.51 -27.33 -2.81
N ASP A 86 22.31 -26.91 -3.78
CA ASP A 86 23.35 -25.87 -3.60
C ASP A 86 22.75 -24.49 -3.26
N SER A 87 21.54 -24.19 -3.75
CA SER A 87 20.83 -22.94 -3.43
C SER A 87 20.21 -22.93 -2.03
N VAL A 88 20.33 -24.04 -1.29
CA VAL A 88 19.76 -24.28 0.04
C VAL A 88 18.27 -23.87 0.11
N PRO A 89 17.39 -24.47 -0.72
CA PRO A 89 15.99 -24.12 -0.74
C PRO A 89 15.29 -24.56 0.55
N PHE A 90 14.32 -23.77 0.97
CA PHE A 90 13.39 -24.09 2.05
C PHE A 90 11.94 -24.08 1.54
N VAL A 91 11.17 -25.06 2.02
CA VAL A 91 9.70 -25.08 1.97
C VAL A 91 9.23 -24.89 3.41
N HIS A 92 8.55 -23.79 3.68
CA HIS A 92 7.91 -23.52 4.96
C HIS A 92 6.43 -23.82 4.83
N ASP A 93 5.96 -24.90 5.46
CA ASP A 93 4.57 -25.32 5.42
C ASP A 93 3.84 -24.81 6.67
N PHE A 94 2.98 -23.80 6.50
CA PHE A 94 2.19 -23.22 7.59
C PHE A 94 0.80 -23.85 7.62
N VAL A 95 0.42 -24.38 8.77
CA VAL A 95 -0.95 -24.81 9.05
C VAL A 95 -1.73 -23.61 9.56
N LEU A 96 -2.83 -23.30 8.89
CA LEU A 96 -3.66 -22.12 9.18
C LEU A 96 -5.02 -22.56 9.72
N GLU A 97 -5.57 -21.84 10.69
CA GLU A 97 -6.97 -22.05 11.10
C GLU A 97 -7.90 -21.81 9.91
N ALA A 98 -8.88 -22.70 9.72
CA ALA A 98 -9.85 -22.59 8.64
C ALA A 98 -10.49 -21.19 8.58
N ASN A 99 -10.41 -20.58 7.40
CA ASN A 99 -10.95 -19.26 7.11
C ASN A 99 -11.71 -19.33 5.77
N ASP A 100 -13.05 -19.34 5.85
CA ASP A 100 -13.93 -19.47 4.67
C ASP A 100 -13.69 -18.39 3.62
N ALA A 101 -13.34 -17.16 4.04
CA ALA A 101 -13.08 -16.06 3.13
C ALA A 101 -11.79 -16.29 2.32
N ALA A 102 -10.75 -16.84 2.96
CA ALA A 102 -9.53 -17.22 2.25
C ALA A 102 -9.75 -18.37 1.26
N GLN A 103 -10.61 -19.34 1.60
CA GLN A 103 -10.94 -20.45 0.69
C GLN A 103 -11.72 -19.98 -0.55
N GLN A 104 -12.48 -18.89 -0.44
CA GLN A 104 -13.23 -18.28 -1.54
C GLN A 104 -12.42 -17.23 -2.31
N SER A 105 -11.21 -16.92 -1.85
CA SER A 105 -10.36 -15.90 -2.47
C SER A 105 -9.72 -16.39 -3.78
N ASP A 106 -9.34 -15.45 -4.63
CA ASP A 106 -8.53 -15.70 -5.81
C ASP A 106 -7.09 -16.06 -5.37
N ALA A 107 -6.79 -17.36 -5.28
CA ALA A 107 -5.53 -17.87 -4.74
C ALA A 107 -4.29 -17.25 -5.41
N PRO A 108 -4.16 -17.18 -6.74
CA PRO A 108 -3.04 -16.46 -7.38
C PRO A 108 -2.84 -15.01 -6.92
N VAL A 109 -3.92 -14.27 -6.69
CA VAL A 109 -3.86 -12.86 -6.25
C VAL A 109 -3.37 -12.78 -4.81
N LEU A 110 -3.91 -13.64 -3.95
CA LEU A 110 -3.52 -13.72 -2.55
C LEU A 110 -2.06 -14.18 -2.40
N GLU A 111 -1.66 -15.22 -3.13
CA GLU A 111 -0.27 -15.71 -3.17
C GLU A 111 0.69 -14.59 -3.57
N GLY A 112 0.39 -13.86 -4.66
CA GLY A 112 1.19 -12.75 -5.13
C GLY A 112 1.26 -11.58 -4.15
N ALA A 113 0.15 -11.26 -3.48
CA ALA A 113 0.11 -10.21 -2.47
C ALA A 113 0.97 -10.56 -1.24
N ILE A 114 0.89 -11.79 -0.75
CA ILE A 114 1.71 -12.26 0.38
C ILE A 114 3.19 -12.27 0.00
N ALA A 115 3.53 -12.75 -1.20
CA ALA A 115 4.90 -12.72 -1.72
C ALA A 115 5.45 -11.29 -1.75
N ALA A 116 4.71 -10.34 -2.32
CA ALA A 116 5.13 -8.94 -2.42
C ALA A 116 5.38 -8.29 -1.04
N VAL A 117 4.61 -8.65 -0.01
CA VAL A 117 4.83 -8.18 1.36
C VAL A 117 6.08 -8.82 1.98
N LEU A 118 6.28 -10.12 1.80
CA LEU A 118 7.46 -10.84 2.29
C LEU A 118 8.77 -10.38 1.62
N GLU A 119 8.69 -9.89 0.39
CA GLU A 119 9.80 -9.29 -0.38
C GLU A 119 10.02 -7.82 -0.04
N GLY A 120 9.15 -7.20 0.77
CA GLY A 120 9.22 -5.78 1.10
C GLY A 120 8.79 -4.83 -0.03
N ALA A 121 8.23 -5.36 -1.12
CA ALA A 121 7.66 -4.59 -2.22
C ALA A 121 6.29 -3.97 -1.87
N ALA A 122 5.61 -4.49 -0.85
CA ALA A 122 4.35 -3.97 -0.31
C ALA A 122 4.39 -3.83 1.22
N GLU A 123 3.53 -2.97 1.78
CA GLU A 123 3.50 -2.74 3.23
C GLU A 123 2.81 -3.87 3.99
N ASN A 124 3.36 -4.21 5.16
CA ASN A 124 2.84 -5.21 6.07
C ASN A 124 1.97 -4.57 7.16
N ASP A 125 0.68 -4.39 6.89
CA ASP A 125 -0.27 -3.84 7.86
C ASP A 125 -1.69 -4.42 7.69
N ALA A 126 -2.58 -4.04 8.60
CA ALA A 126 -3.92 -4.60 8.67
C ALA A 126 -4.79 -4.31 7.44
N PHE A 127 -4.42 -3.41 6.51
CA PHE A 127 -5.19 -3.26 5.26
C PHE A 127 -5.15 -4.54 4.40
N ASN A 128 -4.11 -5.36 4.55
CA ASN A 128 -3.94 -6.60 3.77
C ASN A 128 -5.10 -7.59 4.01
N ARG A 129 -5.76 -7.56 5.18
CA ARG A 129 -6.94 -8.41 5.46
C ARG A 129 -8.10 -8.16 4.52
N LEU A 130 -8.22 -6.95 3.96
CA LEU A 130 -9.32 -6.62 3.05
C LEU A 130 -9.23 -7.40 1.72
N ILE A 131 -8.04 -7.91 1.37
CA ILE A 131 -7.85 -8.81 0.22
C ILE A 131 -8.60 -10.12 0.45
N VAL A 132 -8.43 -10.69 1.66
CA VAL A 132 -9.03 -11.96 2.05
C VAL A 132 -10.53 -11.79 2.36
N GLU A 133 -10.86 -10.85 3.22
CA GLU A 133 -12.21 -10.74 3.78
C GLU A 133 -13.22 -10.07 2.84
N LEU A 134 -12.77 -9.18 1.95
CA LEU A 134 -13.62 -8.43 1.02
C LEU A 134 -13.35 -8.76 -0.45
N GLY A 135 -12.41 -9.68 -0.74
CA GLY A 135 -12.01 -10.02 -2.10
C GLY A 135 -11.40 -8.83 -2.87
N MET A 136 -10.84 -7.85 -2.16
CA MET A 136 -10.29 -6.66 -2.80
C MET A 136 -8.96 -6.93 -3.49
N ARG A 137 -8.76 -6.29 -4.63
CA ARG A 137 -7.51 -6.35 -5.38
C ARG A 137 -6.39 -5.59 -4.65
N PRO A 138 -5.13 -6.06 -4.68
CA PRO A 138 -4.01 -5.40 -4.00
C PRO A 138 -3.85 -3.91 -4.36
N GLU A 139 -4.13 -3.54 -5.60
CA GLU A 139 -4.06 -2.16 -6.08
C GLU A 139 -5.03 -1.24 -5.32
N ALA A 140 -6.23 -1.72 -5.01
CA ALA A 140 -7.21 -1.00 -4.20
C ALA A 140 -6.74 -0.81 -2.76
N ILE A 141 -6.03 -1.79 -2.21
CA ILE A 141 -5.46 -1.72 -0.86
C ILE A 141 -4.38 -0.64 -0.78
N VAL A 142 -3.52 -0.55 -1.80
CA VAL A 142 -2.51 0.51 -1.88
C VAL A 142 -3.16 1.89 -1.93
N LEU A 143 -4.28 2.05 -2.65
CA LEU A 143 -5.05 3.31 -2.68
C LEU A 143 -5.62 3.66 -1.30
N PHE A 144 -6.28 2.72 -0.62
CA PHE A 144 -6.80 2.95 0.73
C PHE A 144 -5.69 3.35 1.70
N ARG A 145 -4.54 2.68 1.63
CA ARG A 145 -3.37 3.00 2.46
C ARG A 145 -2.83 4.39 2.15
N ALA A 146 -2.71 4.76 0.87
CA ALA A 146 -2.27 6.09 0.46
C ALA A 146 -3.19 7.20 0.98
N TRP A 147 -4.50 7.01 0.85
CA TRP A 147 -5.52 7.95 1.32
C TRP A 147 -5.55 8.04 2.85
N PHE A 148 -5.45 6.91 3.56
CA PHE A 148 -5.33 6.90 5.02
C PHE A 148 -4.14 7.74 5.49
N ARG A 149 -2.95 7.53 4.90
CA ARG A 149 -1.74 8.25 5.30
C ARG A 149 -1.86 9.76 5.05
N TYR A 150 -2.50 10.17 3.96
CA TYR A 150 -2.85 11.58 3.77
C TYR A 150 -3.84 12.09 4.83
N LEU A 151 -4.93 11.36 5.08
CA LEU A 151 -5.95 11.76 6.04
C LEU A 151 -5.36 11.89 7.46
N ARG A 152 -4.41 11.03 7.84
CA ARG A 152 -3.64 11.17 9.08
C ARG A 152 -2.86 12.48 9.14
N GLN A 153 -2.12 12.82 8.08
CA GLN A 153 -1.42 14.11 7.96
C GLN A 153 -2.40 15.32 7.97
N ALA A 154 -3.63 15.11 7.51
CA ALA A 154 -4.70 16.10 7.50
C ALA A 154 -5.47 16.20 8.84
N GLY A 155 -5.14 15.39 9.85
CA GLY A 155 -5.73 15.46 11.19
C GLY A 155 -6.82 14.42 11.49
N LEU A 156 -6.97 13.37 10.68
CA LEU A 156 -7.90 12.28 10.98
C LEU A 156 -7.50 11.60 12.30
N PRO A 157 -8.36 11.59 13.34
CA PRO A 157 -7.97 11.16 14.68
C PRO A 157 -7.88 9.64 14.83
N TYR A 158 -8.41 8.87 13.89
CA TYR A 158 -8.52 7.42 13.97
C TYR A 158 -7.22 6.70 13.58
N GLY A 159 -6.90 5.62 14.30
CA GLY A 159 -5.77 4.75 14.01
C GLY A 159 -6.04 3.81 12.84
N LEU A 160 -4.98 3.16 12.35
CA LEU A 160 -5.03 2.28 11.17
C LEU A 160 -6.05 1.15 11.34
N THR A 161 -6.03 0.47 12.48
CA THR A 161 -6.94 -0.66 12.77
C THR A 161 -8.40 -0.23 12.76
N THR A 162 -8.74 0.90 13.40
CA THR A 162 -10.10 1.46 13.40
C THR A 162 -10.58 1.77 11.97
N VAL A 163 -9.71 2.30 11.13
CA VAL A 163 -10.03 2.63 9.73
C VAL A 163 -10.26 1.38 8.89
N VAL A 164 -9.39 0.37 9.02
CA VAL A 164 -9.57 -0.93 8.36
C VAL A 164 -10.88 -1.58 8.78
N ASP A 165 -11.18 -1.55 10.08
CA ASP A 165 -12.41 -2.13 10.62
C ASP A 165 -13.68 -1.42 10.11
N ALA A 166 -13.65 -0.10 9.93
CA ALA A 166 -14.75 0.65 9.33
C ALA A 166 -14.99 0.25 7.87
N LEU A 167 -13.91 0.11 7.07
CA LEU A 167 -14.00 -0.38 5.70
C LEU A 167 -14.54 -1.82 5.65
N ARG A 168 -14.09 -2.68 6.57
CA ARG A 168 -14.53 -4.07 6.68
C ARG A 168 -16.02 -4.20 7.01
N ARG A 169 -16.53 -3.35 7.89
CA ARG A 169 -17.96 -3.34 8.26
C ARG A 169 -18.86 -2.75 7.16
N ALA A 170 -18.30 -1.99 6.23
CA ALA A 170 -19.04 -1.37 5.12
C ALA A 170 -18.49 -1.79 3.74
N PRO A 171 -18.49 -3.10 3.39
CA PRO A 171 -17.82 -3.61 2.20
C PRO A 171 -18.39 -3.01 0.89
N LYS A 172 -19.70 -2.75 0.85
CA LYS A 172 -20.35 -2.07 -0.29
C LYS A 172 -19.85 -0.64 -0.48
N VAL A 173 -19.67 0.10 0.62
CA VAL A 173 -19.12 1.47 0.57
C VAL A 173 -17.66 1.42 0.12
N ALA A 174 -16.86 0.51 0.69
CA ALA A 174 -15.46 0.37 0.31
C ALA A 174 -15.28 0.04 -1.18
N ALA A 175 -16.06 -0.90 -1.72
CA ALA A 175 -16.07 -1.20 -3.16
C ALA A 175 -16.52 0.02 -3.99
N ALA A 176 -17.56 0.73 -3.56
CA ALA A 176 -18.07 1.91 -4.25
C ALA A 176 -17.08 3.09 -4.22
N LEU A 177 -16.29 3.26 -3.15
CA LEU A 177 -15.21 4.26 -3.09
C LEU A 177 -14.14 4.00 -4.15
N ILE A 178 -13.71 2.75 -4.33
CA ILE A 178 -12.76 2.38 -5.40
C ILE A 178 -13.39 2.57 -6.77
N ALA A 179 -14.62 2.10 -6.98
CA ALA A 179 -15.35 2.27 -8.23
C ALA A 179 -15.48 3.76 -8.60
N ARG A 180 -15.78 4.61 -7.62
CA ARG A 180 -15.89 6.07 -7.78
C ARG A 180 -14.56 6.70 -8.21
N PHE A 181 -13.45 6.29 -7.62
CA PHE A 181 -12.13 6.79 -8.00
C PHE A 181 -11.72 6.33 -9.41
N THR A 182 -11.89 5.04 -9.69
CA THR A 182 -11.63 4.46 -11.01
C THR A 182 -12.48 5.12 -12.09
N ALA A 183 -13.76 5.36 -11.81
CA ALA A 183 -14.70 5.95 -12.76
C ALA A 183 -14.26 7.32 -13.29
N VAL A 184 -13.63 8.12 -12.43
CA VAL A 184 -13.19 9.49 -12.76
C VAL A 184 -11.79 9.52 -13.37
N HIS A 185 -10.92 8.59 -12.99
CA HIS A 185 -9.48 8.72 -13.26
C HIS A 185 -8.88 7.62 -14.14
N HIS A 186 -9.56 6.49 -14.35
CA HIS A 186 -9.06 5.45 -15.22
C HIS A 186 -9.31 5.82 -16.70
N PRO A 187 -8.26 6.01 -17.52
CA PRO A 187 -8.43 6.49 -18.89
C PRO A 187 -9.13 5.48 -19.80
N GLU A 188 -8.82 4.19 -19.65
CA GLU A 188 -9.36 3.12 -20.51
C GLU A 188 -10.66 2.49 -20.00
N HIS A 189 -10.96 2.64 -18.71
CA HIS A 189 -12.15 2.07 -18.07
C HIS A 189 -12.94 3.16 -17.34
N PRO A 190 -13.39 4.22 -18.04
CA PRO A 190 -14.24 5.23 -17.43
C PRO A 190 -15.53 4.57 -16.98
N GLY A 191 -15.86 4.78 -15.70
CA GLY A 191 -17.06 4.23 -15.05
C GLY A 191 -18.11 5.31 -14.85
N ASN A 192 -19.23 4.92 -14.24
CA ASN A 192 -20.29 5.87 -13.88
C ASN A 192 -20.05 6.43 -12.47
N ALA A 193 -19.43 7.61 -12.38
CA ALA A 193 -19.17 8.26 -11.10
C ALA A 193 -20.45 8.58 -10.32
N ILE A 194 -21.57 8.84 -11.00
CA ILE A 194 -22.86 9.14 -10.36
C ILE A 194 -23.44 7.90 -9.70
N GLU A 195 -23.38 6.75 -10.38
CA GLU A 195 -23.82 5.47 -9.82
C GLU A 195 -22.98 5.07 -8.61
N ALA A 196 -21.66 5.26 -8.69
CA ALA A 196 -20.78 4.99 -7.57
C ALA A 196 -21.06 5.95 -6.39
N ASP A 197 -21.36 7.23 -6.64
CA ASP A 197 -21.79 8.17 -5.60
C ASP A 197 -23.11 7.73 -4.95
N GLN A 198 -24.09 7.28 -5.72
CA GLN A 198 -25.35 6.77 -5.20
C GLN A 198 -25.15 5.51 -4.33
N ALA A 199 -24.26 4.61 -4.76
CA ALA A 199 -23.91 3.42 -3.99
C ALA A 199 -23.18 3.76 -2.68
N ILE A 200 -22.32 4.79 -2.70
CA ILE A 200 -21.68 5.30 -1.47
C ILE A 200 -22.74 5.86 -0.52
N GLU A 201 -23.63 6.75 -0.97
CA GLU A 201 -24.64 7.33 -0.09
C GLU A 201 -25.59 6.28 0.49
N ALA A 202 -26.11 5.38 -0.35
CA ALA A 202 -26.98 4.29 0.11
C ALA A 202 -26.27 3.36 1.11
N GLY A 203 -24.97 3.14 0.92
CA GLY A 203 -24.17 2.36 1.86
C GLY A 203 -23.89 3.10 3.17
N LEU A 204 -23.66 4.42 3.14
CA LEU A 204 -23.48 5.26 4.32
C LEU A 204 -24.76 5.36 5.16
N ASP A 205 -25.94 5.39 4.53
CA ASP A 205 -27.23 5.40 5.24
C ASP A 205 -27.43 4.13 6.09
N ALA A 206 -26.75 3.03 5.76
CA ALA A 206 -26.78 1.79 6.52
C ALA A 206 -25.73 1.74 7.66
N VAL A 207 -24.84 2.72 7.76
CA VAL A 207 -23.78 2.76 8.79
C VAL A 207 -24.33 3.34 10.08
N THR A 208 -24.38 2.53 11.13
CA THR A 208 -24.93 2.94 12.43
C THR A 208 -23.89 3.54 13.37
N ALA A 209 -22.63 3.15 13.25
CA ALA A 209 -21.54 3.64 14.09
C ALA A 209 -21.05 5.01 13.59
N ILE A 210 -21.15 6.03 14.44
CA ILE A 210 -20.79 7.42 14.08
C ILE A 210 -19.34 7.58 13.65
N ASP A 211 -18.42 6.82 14.25
CA ASP A 211 -17.00 6.88 13.89
C ASP A 211 -16.74 6.22 12.53
N ASP A 212 -17.44 5.13 12.20
CA ASP A 212 -17.36 4.50 10.88
C ASP A 212 -17.87 5.44 9.79
N ASP A 213 -19.03 6.09 10.01
CA ASP A 213 -19.59 7.07 9.08
C ASP A 213 -18.61 8.22 8.83
N ARG A 214 -17.99 8.77 9.90
CA ARG A 214 -16.97 9.83 9.79
C ARG A 214 -15.76 9.39 8.97
N ILE A 215 -15.25 8.18 9.20
CA ILE A 215 -14.11 7.62 8.46
C ILE A 215 -14.48 7.49 6.97
N LEU A 216 -15.58 6.82 6.66
CA LEU A 216 -16.00 6.56 5.28
C LEU A 216 -16.30 7.86 4.51
N ARG A 217 -16.91 8.85 5.17
CA ARG A 217 -17.10 10.20 4.59
C ARG A 217 -15.77 10.92 4.35
N ALA A 218 -14.77 10.76 5.22
CA ALA A 218 -13.45 11.35 5.00
C ALA A 218 -12.78 10.79 3.72
N TYR A 219 -12.89 9.47 3.48
CA TYR A 219 -12.44 8.87 2.22
C TYR A 219 -13.22 9.39 1.02
N ARG A 220 -14.56 9.40 1.09
CA ARG A 220 -15.41 9.94 0.02
C ARG A 220 -14.99 11.36 -0.36
N ASN A 221 -14.82 12.23 0.62
CA ASN A 221 -14.46 13.64 0.40
C ASN A 221 -13.06 13.78 -0.23
N LEU A 222 -12.09 12.99 0.24
CA LEU A 222 -10.74 12.99 -0.35
C LEU A 222 -10.74 12.52 -1.82
N ILE A 223 -11.46 11.43 -2.10
CA ILE A 223 -11.60 10.90 -3.46
C ILE A 223 -12.27 11.94 -4.36
N ALA A 224 -13.36 12.56 -3.91
CA ALA A 224 -14.05 13.63 -4.64
C ALA A 224 -13.16 14.87 -4.86
N ALA A 225 -12.24 15.17 -3.93
CA ALA A 225 -11.29 16.27 -4.04
C ALA A 225 -10.10 15.97 -4.97
N THR A 226 -9.95 14.75 -5.48
CA THR A 226 -8.85 14.38 -6.37
C THR A 226 -9.09 14.90 -7.78
N LEU A 227 -8.18 15.74 -8.26
CA LEU A 227 -8.25 16.38 -9.58
C LEU A 227 -7.47 15.61 -10.64
N ARG A 228 -6.36 14.99 -10.24
CA ARG A 228 -5.47 14.22 -11.13
C ARG A 228 -4.68 13.21 -10.33
N THR A 229 -4.36 12.08 -10.93
CA THR A 229 -3.51 11.04 -10.35
C THR A 229 -2.71 10.34 -11.45
N ASN A 230 -1.63 9.66 -11.06
CA ASN A 230 -0.90 8.73 -11.92
C ASN A 230 -1.27 7.26 -11.67
N ALA A 231 -2.26 6.97 -10.79
CA ALA A 231 -2.58 5.63 -10.31
C ALA A 231 -2.86 4.59 -11.41
N PHE A 232 -3.29 5.03 -12.59
CA PHE A 232 -3.60 4.18 -13.75
C PHE A 232 -2.56 4.30 -14.87
N THR A 233 -1.32 4.64 -14.51
CA THR A 233 -0.20 4.79 -15.45
C THR A 233 1.00 3.98 -14.94
N PRO A 234 1.95 3.60 -15.82
CA PRO A 234 3.16 2.89 -15.39
C PRO A 234 3.95 3.62 -14.29
N ALA A 235 3.87 4.95 -14.21
CA ALA A 235 4.56 5.73 -13.17
C ALA A 235 4.09 5.39 -11.74
N ALA A 236 2.89 4.84 -11.57
CA ALA A 236 2.38 4.41 -10.26
C ALA A 236 3.23 3.30 -9.62
N SER A 237 3.98 2.52 -10.40
CA SER A 237 4.83 1.46 -9.87
C SER A 237 5.98 1.98 -9.00
N GLU A 238 6.42 3.22 -9.25
CA GLU A 238 7.45 3.88 -8.43
C GLU A 238 6.81 4.56 -7.20
N ALA A 239 5.79 5.39 -7.42
CA ALA A 239 4.96 5.95 -6.37
C ALA A 239 3.66 6.55 -6.93
N LEU A 240 2.62 6.54 -6.09
CA LEU A 240 1.35 7.18 -6.38
C LEU A 240 1.42 8.69 -6.14
N ALA A 241 0.74 9.45 -6.98
CA ALA A 241 0.55 10.88 -6.86
C ALA A 241 -0.94 11.23 -6.91
N PHE A 242 -1.39 12.15 -6.05
CA PHE A 242 -2.76 12.67 -6.04
C PHE A 242 -2.70 14.20 -5.97
N LYS A 243 -3.18 14.87 -7.01
CA LYS A 243 -3.37 16.32 -7.01
C LYS A 243 -4.76 16.62 -6.45
N LEU A 244 -4.80 17.27 -5.30
CA LEU A 244 -5.99 17.50 -4.50
C LEU A 244 -6.41 18.97 -4.53
N ASP A 245 -7.72 19.20 -4.60
CA ASP A 245 -8.31 20.49 -4.24
C ASP A 245 -8.50 20.57 -2.72
N SER A 246 -7.58 21.26 -2.03
CA SER A 246 -7.64 21.38 -0.57
C SER A 246 -8.92 22.03 -0.06
N HIS A 247 -9.60 22.87 -0.85
CA HIS A 247 -10.84 23.52 -0.40
C HIS A 247 -12.02 22.56 -0.36
N LEU A 248 -11.92 21.42 -1.06
CA LEU A 248 -12.93 20.35 -1.03
C LEU A 248 -12.68 19.34 0.09
N ILE A 249 -11.60 19.47 0.85
CA ILE A 249 -11.24 18.56 1.94
C ILE A 249 -11.63 19.19 3.29
N PRO A 250 -12.65 18.65 3.98
CA PRO A 250 -13.10 19.22 5.25
C PRO A 250 -12.02 19.13 6.34
N GLY A 251 -11.98 20.14 7.21
CA GLY A 251 -11.17 20.13 8.43
C GLY A 251 -9.69 20.49 8.25
N LEU A 252 -9.24 20.84 7.05
CA LEU A 252 -7.85 21.25 6.85
C LEU A 252 -7.52 22.54 7.64
N PRO A 253 -6.35 22.60 8.32
CA PRO A 253 -5.94 23.78 9.06
C PRO A 253 -5.61 24.96 8.14
N ALA A 254 -5.94 26.17 8.59
CA ALA A 254 -5.63 27.40 7.89
C ALA A 254 -4.12 27.75 7.92
N PRO A 255 -3.55 28.38 6.87
CA PRO A 255 -4.22 28.71 5.61
C PRO A 255 -4.40 27.47 4.73
N VAL A 256 -5.60 27.26 4.22
CA VAL A 256 -5.89 26.15 3.30
C VAL A 256 -5.10 26.39 2.01
N PRO A 257 -4.22 25.46 1.58
CA PRO A 257 -3.52 25.58 0.31
C PRO A 257 -4.51 25.70 -0.86
N TRP A 258 -4.10 26.28 -1.98
CA TRP A 258 -4.88 26.18 -3.21
C TRP A 258 -4.93 24.73 -3.68
N ARG A 259 -3.77 24.06 -3.73
CA ARG A 259 -3.66 22.64 -4.11
C ARG A 259 -2.62 21.93 -3.26
N GLU A 260 -2.84 20.64 -3.09
CA GLU A 260 -1.88 19.71 -2.49
C GLU A 260 -1.56 18.63 -3.51
N VAL A 261 -0.29 18.26 -3.63
CA VAL A 261 0.08 17.02 -4.31
C VAL A 261 0.59 16.06 -3.26
N TRP A 262 -0.19 15.02 -2.98
CA TRP A 262 0.17 13.93 -2.09
C TRP A 262 0.92 12.85 -2.88
N VAL A 263 2.03 12.37 -2.33
CA VAL A 263 2.86 11.32 -2.90
C VAL A 263 3.00 10.18 -1.90
N TYR A 264 2.85 8.95 -2.36
CA TYR A 264 2.91 7.78 -1.49
C TYR A 264 3.46 6.56 -2.23
N SER A 265 4.39 5.84 -1.59
CA SER A 265 4.87 4.50 -1.94
C SER A 265 5.37 3.79 -0.69
N PRO A 266 5.70 2.48 -0.71
CA PRO A 266 6.35 1.81 0.42
C PRO A 266 7.70 2.41 0.85
N ARG A 267 8.34 3.22 -0.02
CA ARG A 267 9.65 3.86 0.26
C ARG A 267 9.53 5.30 0.72
N ILE A 268 8.52 6.06 0.27
CA ILE A 268 8.35 7.47 0.63
C ILE A 268 6.90 7.89 0.92
N GLU A 269 6.77 8.93 1.73
CA GLU A 269 5.57 9.78 1.79
C GLU A 269 5.99 11.22 1.48
N GLY A 270 5.16 11.98 0.79
CA GLY A 270 5.51 13.35 0.44
C GLY A 270 4.33 14.22 0.12
N ILE A 271 4.52 15.52 0.28
CA ILE A 271 3.49 16.51 0.03
C ILE A 271 4.07 17.76 -0.61
N HIS A 272 3.37 18.32 -1.58
CA HIS A 272 3.70 19.61 -2.17
C HIS A 272 2.50 20.56 -2.10
N LEU A 273 2.61 21.56 -1.23
CA LEU A 273 1.58 22.56 -0.96
C LEU A 273 1.76 23.75 -1.89
N ARG A 274 0.67 24.20 -2.52
CA ARG A 274 0.66 25.36 -3.41
C ARG A 274 -0.34 26.38 -2.92
N ALA A 275 0.05 27.66 -2.86
CA ALA A 275 -0.85 28.76 -2.57
C ALA A 275 -1.52 29.36 -3.82
N GLY A 276 -1.16 28.90 -5.02
CA GLY A 276 -1.71 29.37 -6.28
C GLY A 276 -1.17 28.66 -7.53
N PRO A 277 -1.54 29.15 -8.74
CA PRO A 277 -1.26 28.52 -10.03
C PRO A 277 0.22 28.55 -10.44
N VAL A 278 1.05 29.35 -9.77
CA VAL A 278 2.50 29.32 -9.92
C VAL A 278 3.13 28.76 -8.65
N ALA A 279 3.96 27.72 -8.79
CA ALA A 279 4.67 27.11 -7.68
C ALA A 279 6.11 27.64 -7.63
N ARG A 280 6.48 28.31 -6.53
CA ARG A 280 7.86 28.71 -6.26
C ARG A 280 8.20 28.47 -4.80
N GLY A 281 9.08 27.52 -4.55
CA GLY A 281 9.67 27.27 -3.24
C GLY A 281 10.42 25.96 -3.19
N GLY A 282 11.32 25.85 -2.20
CA GLY A 282 12.18 24.68 -2.04
C GLY A 282 11.48 23.50 -1.39
N LEU A 283 12.18 22.37 -1.38
CA LEU A 283 11.74 21.13 -0.75
C LEU A 283 12.41 20.92 0.62
N ARG A 284 11.79 20.13 1.47
CA ARG A 284 12.28 19.76 2.81
C ARG A 284 12.28 18.25 2.94
N TRP A 285 13.42 17.66 3.23
CA TRP A 285 13.46 16.32 3.82
C TRP A 285 13.05 16.47 5.29
N SER A 286 11.93 15.83 5.66
CA SER A 286 11.41 15.78 7.03
C SER A 286 11.75 14.43 7.70
N ASP A 287 11.97 14.47 9.00
CA ASP A 287 12.03 13.32 9.90
C ASP A 287 10.70 13.09 10.65
N ARG A 288 9.70 13.94 10.42
CA ARG A 288 8.41 13.95 11.13
C ARG A 288 7.36 13.06 10.48
N ARG A 289 7.46 11.75 10.70
CA ARG A 289 6.59 10.74 10.09
C ARG A 289 5.09 11.06 10.13
N ASP A 290 4.57 11.53 11.26
CA ASP A 290 3.12 11.64 11.50
C ASP A 290 2.55 13.05 11.34
N ASP A 291 3.39 14.07 11.16
CA ASP A 291 2.93 15.46 11.05
C ASP A 291 3.79 16.38 10.18
N PHE A 292 4.61 15.83 9.27
CA PHE A 292 5.40 16.65 8.34
C PHE A 292 4.54 17.61 7.51
N ARG A 293 3.27 17.29 7.20
CA ARG A 293 2.38 18.26 6.51
C ARG A 293 2.26 19.58 7.28
N THR A 294 2.19 19.53 8.61
CA THR A 294 2.16 20.72 9.47
C THR A 294 3.48 21.49 9.39
N GLU A 295 4.62 20.80 9.38
CA GLU A 295 5.94 21.44 9.14
C GLU A 295 5.96 22.16 7.79
N ILE A 296 5.57 21.48 6.72
CA ILE A 296 5.58 22.04 5.36
C ILE A 296 4.61 23.21 5.22
N LEU A 297 3.44 23.14 5.86
CA LEU A 297 2.47 24.22 5.89
C LEU A 297 3.01 25.47 6.59
N GLY A 298 3.68 25.29 7.74
CA GLY A 298 4.35 26.37 8.46
C GLY A 298 5.43 27.05 7.61
N LEU A 299 6.23 26.25 6.89
CA LEU A 299 7.25 26.76 5.96
C LEU A 299 6.63 27.48 4.75
N MET A 300 5.53 26.99 4.19
CA MET A 300 4.79 27.68 3.13
C MET A 300 4.25 29.03 3.61
N LYS A 301 3.69 29.09 4.82
CA LYS A 301 3.19 30.33 5.43
C LYS A 301 4.31 31.36 5.58
N ALA A 302 5.46 30.96 6.12
CA ALA A 302 6.62 31.83 6.24
C ALA A 302 7.11 32.34 4.88
N GLN A 303 7.14 31.47 3.87
CA GLN A 303 7.54 31.82 2.51
C GLN A 303 6.59 32.83 1.86
N ARG A 304 5.27 32.70 2.10
CA ARG A 304 4.27 33.66 1.61
C ARG A 304 4.48 35.05 2.20
N VAL A 305 4.73 35.14 3.52
CA VAL A 305 5.02 36.42 4.18
C VAL A 305 6.28 37.06 3.59
N LYS A 306 7.34 36.27 3.37
CA LYS A 306 8.60 36.76 2.79
C LYS A 306 8.43 37.25 1.34
N ASN A 307 7.64 36.54 0.54
CA ASN A 307 7.47 36.81 -0.89
C ASN A 307 6.32 37.76 -1.23
N ALA A 308 5.52 38.19 -0.25
CA ALA A 308 4.31 38.99 -0.44
C ALA A 308 4.52 40.27 -1.25
N VAL A 309 5.73 40.83 -1.21
CA VAL A 309 6.11 42.06 -1.92
C VAL A 309 6.58 41.80 -3.37
N ILE A 310 6.96 40.57 -3.74
CA ILE A 310 7.62 40.26 -5.02
C ILE A 310 6.80 39.30 -5.90
N VAL A 311 6.33 38.17 -5.36
CA VAL A 311 5.43 37.24 -6.05
C VAL A 311 4.46 36.69 -5.00
N PRO A 312 3.17 37.07 -5.02
CA PRO A 312 2.21 36.72 -3.97
C PRO A 312 1.83 35.23 -3.94
N THR A 313 2.30 34.43 -4.91
CA THR A 313 2.09 32.99 -4.99
C THR A 313 3.36 32.23 -4.58
N GLY A 314 3.21 31.29 -3.65
CA GLY A 314 4.30 30.46 -3.14
C GLY A 314 3.91 28.99 -3.10
N ALA A 315 4.93 28.13 -3.03
CA ALA A 315 4.76 26.70 -2.79
C ALA A 315 5.81 26.22 -1.79
N LYS A 316 5.56 25.07 -1.18
CA LYS A 316 6.54 24.36 -0.38
C LYS A 316 6.23 22.88 -0.46
N GLY A 317 7.26 22.06 -0.67
CA GLY A 317 7.10 20.62 -0.55
C GLY A 317 7.99 20.04 0.52
N GLY A 318 7.70 18.81 0.89
CA GLY A 318 8.58 17.99 1.68
C GLY A 318 8.19 16.52 1.61
N PHE A 319 9.14 15.68 2.02
CA PHE A 319 9.01 14.23 1.95
C PHE A 319 9.64 13.59 3.19
N TYR A 320 9.15 12.41 3.51
CA TYR A 320 9.58 11.52 4.58
C TYR A 320 10.02 10.18 3.96
N PRO A 321 11.33 9.89 3.96
CA PRO A 321 11.84 8.56 3.60
C PRO A 321 11.48 7.52 4.66
N LYS A 322 10.90 6.40 4.26
CA LYS A 322 10.44 5.34 5.17
C LYS A 322 11.48 4.27 5.45
N GLN A 323 12.47 4.13 4.58
CA GLN A 323 13.43 3.03 4.60
C GLN A 323 14.87 3.52 4.88
N LEU A 324 15.03 4.59 5.65
CA LEU A 324 16.36 5.11 5.98
C LEU A 324 17.17 4.07 6.77
N PRO A 325 18.39 3.74 6.32
CA PRO A 325 19.33 2.96 7.10
C PRO A 325 19.66 3.63 8.44
N ALA A 326 20.30 2.88 9.34
CA ALA A 326 20.78 3.44 10.60
C ALA A 326 21.70 4.66 10.35
N PRO A 327 21.55 5.77 11.09
CA PRO A 327 22.36 6.97 10.91
C PRO A 327 23.87 6.77 11.05
N SER A 328 24.29 5.67 11.70
CA SER A 328 25.69 5.25 11.80
C SER A 328 26.32 4.91 10.45
N ASN A 329 25.51 4.47 9.46
CA ASN A 329 25.95 4.28 8.09
C ASN A 329 25.60 5.53 7.26
N ARG A 330 26.43 6.57 7.42
CA ARG A 330 26.19 7.89 6.84
C ARG A 330 26.01 7.87 5.32
N ASP A 331 26.83 7.09 4.60
CA ASP A 331 26.80 7.04 3.15
C ASP A 331 25.51 6.39 2.64
N ALA A 332 25.10 5.27 3.25
CA ALA A 332 23.83 4.62 2.91
C ALA A 332 22.62 5.49 3.27
N TRP A 333 22.68 6.19 4.41
CA TRP A 333 21.63 7.11 4.84
C TRP A 333 21.45 8.28 3.85
N LEU A 334 22.57 8.89 3.41
CA LEU A 334 22.54 9.95 2.40
C LEU A 334 22.07 9.45 1.03
N ALA A 335 22.49 8.26 0.63
CA ALA A 335 22.07 7.63 -0.62
C ALA A 335 20.55 7.40 -0.65
N GLU A 336 19.99 6.82 0.43
CA GLU A 336 18.55 6.57 0.53
C GLU A 336 17.74 7.86 0.53
N GLY A 337 18.16 8.87 1.28
CA GLY A 337 17.49 10.17 1.26
C GLY A 337 17.55 10.87 -0.09
N THR A 338 18.67 10.72 -0.81
CA THR A 338 18.83 11.26 -2.17
C THR A 338 17.91 10.55 -3.15
N GLU A 339 17.78 9.21 -3.07
CA GLU A 339 16.82 8.49 -3.90
C GLU A 339 15.38 8.81 -3.54
N SER A 340 15.06 8.92 -2.26
CA SER A 340 13.73 9.36 -1.82
C SER A 340 13.35 10.74 -2.38
N TYR A 341 14.30 11.67 -2.42
CA TYR A 341 14.13 12.97 -3.10
C TYR A 341 13.86 12.80 -4.60
N ARG A 342 14.64 11.95 -5.28
CA ARG A 342 14.49 11.70 -6.72
C ARG A 342 13.14 11.08 -7.06
N ILE A 343 12.71 10.08 -6.30
CA ILE A 343 11.36 9.46 -6.40
C ILE A 343 10.32 10.56 -6.25
N PHE A 344 10.37 11.35 -5.17
CA PHE A 344 9.39 12.42 -4.94
C PHE A 344 9.30 13.38 -6.12
N ILE A 345 10.43 13.83 -6.68
CA ILE A 345 10.43 14.69 -7.88
C ILE A 345 9.84 13.99 -9.10
N ARG A 346 10.27 12.77 -9.43
CA ARG A 346 9.75 12.02 -10.59
C ARG A 346 8.24 11.82 -10.49
N THR A 347 7.72 11.52 -9.30
CA THR A 347 6.29 11.36 -9.06
C THR A 347 5.51 12.68 -9.15
N LEU A 348 6.07 13.80 -8.71
CA LEU A 348 5.45 15.12 -8.96
C LEU A 348 5.37 15.43 -10.46
N LEU A 349 6.42 15.10 -11.20
CA LEU A 349 6.48 15.31 -12.65
C LEU A 349 5.49 14.40 -13.41
N SER A 350 5.20 13.20 -12.92
CA SER A 350 4.28 12.28 -13.60
C SER A 350 2.82 12.75 -13.68
N ILE A 351 2.44 13.78 -12.92
CA ILE A 351 1.10 14.40 -12.98
C ILE A 351 1.13 15.89 -13.34
N THR A 352 2.32 16.42 -13.65
CA THR A 352 2.50 17.81 -14.05
C THR A 352 2.45 17.89 -15.57
N ASP A 353 1.62 18.78 -16.11
CA ASP A 353 1.57 19.00 -17.55
C ASP A 353 2.92 19.53 -18.03
N ASN A 354 3.39 19.01 -19.16
CA ASN A 354 4.42 19.65 -19.95
C ASN A 354 3.77 20.54 -21.01
N ILE A 355 4.37 21.69 -21.30
CA ILE A 355 3.95 22.50 -22.44
C ILE A 355 4.50 21.83 -23.69
N VAL A 356 3.62 21.23 -24.50
CA VAL A 356 3.98 20.64 -25.79
C VAL A 356 3.31 21.49 -26.86
N GLU A 357 4.12 22.06 -27.76
CA GLU A 357 3.62 22.96 -28.83
C GLU A 357 2.82 24.17 -28.32
N GLY A 358 3.15 24.66 -27.12
CA GLY A 358 2.47 25.82 -26.52
C GLY A 358 1.11 25.49 -25.88
N LYS A 359 0.80 24.21 -25.69
CA LYS A 359 -0.42 23.73 -25.02
C LYS A 359 -0.09 22.90 -23.79
#